data_AF-A0A3N5AWU4-F1
#
_entry.id   AF-A0A3N5AWU4-F1
#
_cell.length_a   1.000
_cell.length_b   1.000
_cell.length_c   1.000
_cell.angle_alpha   90.00
_cell.angle_beta   90.00
_cell.angle_gamma   90.00
#
_symmetry.space_group_name_H-M   'P 1'
#
loop_
_entity.id
_entity.type
_entity.pdbx_description
1 polymer ?
#
loop_
_entity_poly.entity_id
_entity_poly.type
_entity_poly.pdbx_seq_one_letter_code
_entity_poly.pdbx_strand_id
1 'polypeptide(L)'
;MIRKQIYIAPHQEALLKRKARALGLAEAELVRQALEKHLCAGESIRPNPDAWEAEKRFIRSRMKLAQGGTRKERHWRREELYDR
;
A
#
# COMPACT_ATOMS: atom_id res chain seq x y z
N MET A 1 18.42 15.73 16.92
CA MET A 1 18.31 14.26 17.09
C MET A 1 18.41 13.91 18.57
N ILE A 2 17.64 12.93 19.04
CA ILE A 2 17.68 12.45 20.43
C ILE A 2 18.47 11.13 20.48
N ARG A 3 19.47 11.02 21.37
CA ARG A 3 20.24 9.78 21.56
C ARG A 3 19.48 8.83 22.49
N LYS A 4 19.21 7.62 22.02
CA LYS A 4 18.62 6.54 22.82
C LYS A 4 19.58 5.35 22.87
N GLN A 5 19.67 4.69 24.02
CA GLN A 5 20.35 3.40 24.18
C GLN A 5 19.29 2.32 24.39
N ILE A 6 19.45 1.19 23.72
CA ILE A 6 18.56 0.03 23.80
C ILE A 6 19.40 -1.24 23.98
N TYR A 7 18.85 -2.22 24.68
CA TYR A 7 19.44 -3.55 24.77
C TYR A 7 18.91 -4.41 23.63
N ILE A 8 19.82 -5.12 22.97
CA ILE A 8 19.49 -6.08 21.91
C ILE A 8 20.22 -7.40 22.19
N ALA A 9 19.66 -8.50 21.70
CA ALA A 9 20.28 -9.81 21.85
C ALA A 9 21.54 -9.93 20.96
N PRO A 10 22.53 -10.77 21.32
CA PRO A 10 23.76 -10.94 20.53
C PRO A 10 23.52 -11.32 19.07
N HIS A 11 22.48 -12.12 18.80
CA HIS A 11 22.11 -12.47 17.43
C HIS A 11 21.57 -11.27 16.63
N GLN A 12 20.86 -10.33 17.28
CA GLN A 12 20.33 -9.12 16.65
C GLN A 12 21.47 -8.17 16.27
N GLU A 13 22.48 -8.04 17.13
CA GLU A 13 23.68 -7.26 16.86
C GLU A 13 24.43 -7.78 15.61
N ALA A 14 24.64 -9.10 15.53
CA ALA A 14 25.28 -9.72 14.37
C ALA A 14 24.48 -9.49 13.07
N LEU A 15 23.15 -9.58 13.15
CA LEU A 15 22.26 -9.33 12.01
C LEU A 15 22.26 -7.84 11.61
N LEU A 16 22.27 -6.93 12.58
CA LEU A 16 22.27 -5.48 12.35
C LEU A 16 23.54 -5.07 11.60
N LYS A 17 24.71 -5.49 12.10
CA LYS A 17 26.02 -5.28 11.44
C LYS A 17 26.05 -5.81 10.02
N ARG A 18 25.60 -7.05 9.83
CA ARG A 18 25.60 -7.68 8.51
C ARG A 18 24.71 -6.93 7.52
N LYS A 19 23.49 -6.55 7.94
CA LYS A 19 22.55 -5.81 7.09
C LYS A 19 23.02 -4.38 6.81
N ALA A 20 23.53 -3.68 7.82
CA ALA A 20 24.07 -2.33 7.67
C ALA A 20 25.20 -2.31 6.63
N ARG A 21 26.15 -3.26 6.73
CA ARG A 21 27.24 -3.41 5.76
C ARG A 21 26.73 -3.76 4.36
N ALA A 22 25.80 -4.71 4.25
CA ALA A 22 25.23 -5.12 2.96
C ALA A 22 24.49 -3.97 2.25
N LEU A 23 23.88 -3.06 3.01
CA LEU A 23 23.16 -1.90 2.49
C LEU A 23 24.05 -0.65 2.34
N GLY A 24 25.30 -0.69 2.80
CA GLY A 24 26.19 0.48 2.82
C GLY A 24 25.72 1.61 3.76
N LEU A 25 24.92 1.27 4.78
CA LEU A 25 24.35 2.22 5.73
C LEU A 25 25.03 2.12 7.09
N ALA A 26 24.99 3.19 7.87
CA ALA A 26 25.32 3.13 9.29
C ALA A 26 24.27 2.30 10.05
N GLU A 27 24.69 1.58 11.09
CA GLU A 27 23.77 0.78 11.92
C GLU A 27 22.65 1.63 12.52
N ALA A 28 22.98 2.83 13.01
CA ALA A 28 22.00 3.78 13.54
C ALA A 28 21.01 4.26 12.47
N GLU A 29 21.44 4.37 11.21
CA GLU A 29 20.55 4.73 10.11
C GLU A 29 19.57 3.60 9.80
N LEU A 30 20.05 2.36 9.78
CA LEU A 30 19.20 1.19 9.60
C LEU A 30 18.16 1.05 10.73
N VAL A 31 18.55 1.33 11.98
CA VAL A 31 17.62 1.35 13.13
C VAL A 31 16.58 2.46 12.99
N ARG A 32 16.98 3.67 12.60
CA ARG A 32 16.03 4.78 12.37
C ARG A 32 15.03 4.44 11.27
N GLN A 33 15.48 3.92 10.13
CA GLN A 33 14.58 3.53 9.05
C GLN A 33 13.63 2.39 9.45
N ALA A 34 14.10 1.44 10.25
CA ALA A 34 13.24 0.39 10.77
C ALA A 34 12.17 0.95 11.74
N LEU A 35 12.56 1.90 12.60
CA LEU A 35 11.64 2.57 13.50
C LEU A 35 10.62 3.41 12.73
N GLU A 36 11.05 4.20 11.75
CA GLU A 36 10.18 4.99 10.89
C GLU A 36 9.19 4.09 10.14
N LYS A 37 9.66 2.97 9.57
CA LYS A 37 8.77 1.99 8.94
C LYS A 37 7.75 1.42 9.91
N HIS A 38 8.10 1.24 11.19
CA HIS A 38 7.16 0.71 12.18
C HIS A 38 6.18 1.76 12.70
N LEU A 39 6.61 3.02 12.82
CA LEU A 39 5.80 4.13 13.32
C LEU A 39 4.91 4.75 12.22
N CYS A 40 5.39 4.78 10.98
CA CYS A 40 4.70 5.38 9.83
C CYS A 40 4.00 4.37 8.93
N ALA A 41 4.27 3.06 9.07
CA ALA A 41 3.33 2.09 8.56
C ALA A 41 2.06 2.19 9.40
N GLY A 42 1.11 3.00 8.92
CA GLY A 42 -0.30 2.81 9.29
C GLY A 42 -0.65 1.33 9.12
N GLU A 43 -1.57 0.84 9.96
CA GLU A 43 -1.97 -0.58 10.05
C GLU A 43 -1.73 -1.29 8.73
N SER A 44 -0.72 -2.17 8.71
CA SER A 44 -0.38 -2.95 7.53
C SER A 44 -1.68 -3.54 6.99
N ILE A 45 -2.17 -3.00 5.87
CA ILE A 45 -3.37 -3.51 5.21
C ILE A 45 -3.00 -4.92 4.82
N ARG A 46 -3.42 -5.88 5.65
CA ARG A 46 -3.23 -7.29 5.34
C ARG A 46 -4.05 -7.54 4.08
N PRO A 47 -3.42 -7.93 2.96
CA PRO A 47 -4.17 -8.21 1.75
C PRO A 47 -5.17 -9.32 2.09
N ASN A 48 -6.46 -9.00 1.97
CA ASN A 48 -7.54 -9.96 2.16
C ASN A 48 -7.80 -10.62 0.79
N PRO A 49 -7.41 -11.91 0.60
CA PRO A 49 -7.58 -12.58 -0.69
C PRO A 49 -9.05 -12.67 -1.11
N ASP A 50 -9.96 -12.79 -0.14
CA ASP A 50 -11.40 -12.89 -0.40
C ASP A 50 -11.98 -11.56 -0.89
N ALA A 51 -11.46 -10.43 -0.38
CA ALA A 51 -11.84 -9.11 -0.87
C ALA A 51 -11.42 -8.92 -2.34
N TRP A 52 -10.25 -9.44 -2.72
CA TRP A 52 -9.80 -9.39 -4.12
C TRP A 52 -10.62 -10.28 -5.05
N GLU A 53 -11.03 -11.48 -4.60
CA GLU A 53 -11.94 -12.32 -5.36
C GLU A 53 -13.35 -11.72 -5.49
N ALA A 54 -13.83 -11.03 -4.45
CA ALA A 54 -15.10 -10.29 -4.50
C ALA A 54 -15.04 -9.18 -5.56
N GLU A 55 -13.96 -8.40 -5.57
CA GLU A 55 -13.75 -7.33 -6.55
C GLU A 55 -13.69 -7.87 -7.99
N LYS A 56 -12.94 -8.96 -8.22
CA LYS A 56 -12.88 -9.61 -9.54
C LYS A 56 -14.25 -10.09 -10.02
N ARG A 57 -15.09 -10.64 -9.12
CA ARG A 57 -16.47 -11.02 -9.45
C ARG A 57 -17.33 -9.81 -9.80
N PHE A 58 -17.18 -8.71 -9.07
CA PHE A 58 -17.88 -7.45 -9.34
C PHE A 58 -17.49 -6.85 -10.69
N ILE A 59 -16.20 -6.78 -11.02
CA ILE A 59 -15.73 -6.29 -12.33
C ILE A 59 -16.30 -7.16 -13.47
N ARG A 60 -16.24 -8.50 -13.34
CA ARG A 60 -16.78 -9.42 -14.35
C ARG A 60 -18.29 -9.28 -14.52
N SER A 61 -19.06 -9.07 -13.45
CA SER A 61 -20.50 -8.86 -13.56
C SER A 61 -20.82 -7.56 -14.31
N ARG A 62 -20.08 -6.48 -14.03
CA ARG A 62 -20.18 -5.20 -14.75
C ARG A 62 -19.80 -5.32 -16.23
N MET A 63 -18.77 -6.09 -16.57
CA MET A 63 -18.39 -6.35 -17.96
C MET A 63 -19.49 -7.10 -18.73
N LYS A 64 -20.15 -8.08 -18.10
CA LYS A 64 -21.29 -8.79 -18.70
C LYS A 64 -22.48 -7.86 -18.94
N LEU A 65 -22.77 -6.98 -17.99
CA LEU A 65 -23.80 -5.94 -18.14
C LEU A 65 -23.49 -4.97 -19.29
N ALA A 66 -22.22 -4.59 -19.47
CA ALA A 66 -21.78 -3.73 -20.57
C ALA A 66 -21.87 -4.41 -21.96
N GLN A 67 -21.85 -5.75 -22.02
CA GLN A 67 -21.99 -6.51 -23.26
C GLN A 67 -23.46 -6.73 -23.68
N GLY A 68 -24.41 -6.71 -22.73
CA GLY A 68 -25.84 -6.96 -23.00
C GLY A 68 -26.73 -5.71 -23.06
N GLY A 69 -26.25 -4.56 -22.60
CA GLY A 69 -26.98 -3.29 -22.69
C GLY A 69 -26.69 -2.59 -24.01
N THR A 70 -27.72 -2.34 -24.80
CA THR A 70 -27.68 -1.41 -25.93
C THR A 70 -26.84 -0.20 -25.55
N ARG A 71 -25.91 0.17 -26.45
CA ARG A 71 -25.18 1.43 -26.41
C ARG A 71 -26.24 2.54 -26.54
N LYS A 72 -26.99 2.82 -25.45
CA LYS A 72 -27.87 3.98 -25.38
C LYS A 72 -26.93 5.14 -25.61
N GLU A 73 -27.04 5.72 -26.80
CA GLU A 73 -26.31 6.92 -27.14
C GLU A 73 -26.57 7.91 -26.00
N ARG A 74 -25.50 8.50 -25.48
CA ARG A 74 -25.66 9.55 -24.49
C ARG A 74 -26.39 10.69 -25.19
N HIS A 75 -27.68 10.84 -24.93
CA HIS A 75 -28.52 11.87 -25.56
C HIS A 75 -28.37 13.24 -24.89
N TRP A 76 -27.68 13.32 -23.75
CA TRP A 76 -27.47 14.59 -23.07
C TRP A 76 -26.33 15.37 -23.72
N ARG A 77 -26.57 16.65 -23.98
CA ARG A 77 -25.55 17.59 -24.46
C ARG A 77 -24.93 18.28 -23.26
N ARG A 78 -23.63 18.60 -23.35
CA ARG A 78 -22.87 19.21 -22.24
C ARG A 78 -23.49 20.54 -21.78
N GLU A 79 -24.14 21.26 -22.67
CA GLU A 79 -24.82 22.52 -22.36
C GLU A 79 -25.99 22.34 -21.36
N GLU A 80 -26.72 21.22 -21.43
CA GLU A 80 -27.89 20.93 -20.57
C GLU A 80 -27.51 20.67 -19.09
N LEU A 81 -26.21 20.55 -18.80
CA LEU A 81 -25.70 20.22 -17.46
C LEU A 81 -25.48 21.45 -16.56
N TYR A 82 -25.44 22.65 -17.13
CA TYR A 82 -25.02 23.87 -16.43
C TYR A 82 -26.10 24.95 -16.33
N ASP A 83 -27.31 24.73 -16.85
CA ASP A 83 -28.41 25.68 -16.70
C ASP A 83 -29.05 25.55 -15.30
N ARG A 84 -28.52 26.35 -14.36
CA ARG A 84 -29.15 26.69 -13.08
C ARG A 84 -28.90 28.15 -12.75
#